data_AF-A0A256YPE6-F1
#
_entry.id   AF-A0A256YPE6-F1
#
_cell.length_a   1.000
_cell.length_b   1.000
_cell.length_c   1.000
_cell.angle_alpha   90.00
_cell.angle_beta   90.00
_cell.angle_gamma   90.00
#
_symmetry.space_group_name_H-M   'P 1'
#
loop_
_entity.id
_entity.type
_entity.pdbx_description
1 polymer ?
#
loop_
_entity_poly.entity_id
_entity_poly.type
_entity_poly.pdbx_seq_one_letter_code
_entity_poly.pdbx_strand_id
1 'polypeptide(L)'
;MTDLFDNIIICKDCGKRMKKAEIVRNGIPIRYAFCEKCGKKEYHPLDIERYKEFQQLKQRPFRVKLRMVGNSYAVSIPRQIIDFFSDAKKLTEEVEMQFTEFDKLMLTFHEKVHQKIFKKNKPFRNKI
;
A
#
# COMPACT_ATOMS: atom_id res chain seq x y z
N MET A 1 -4.45 -3.42 18.80
CA MET A 1 -4.70 -1.99 19.07
C MET A 1 -5.86 -1.57 18.18
N THR A 2 -6.93 -1.07 18.78
CA THR A 2 -8.16 -0.68 18.07
C THR A 2 -7.89 0.58 17.23
N ASP A 3 -8.27 0.58 15.96
CA ASP A 3 -8.09 1.74 15.09
C ASP A 3 -9.17 2.79 15.42
N LEU A 4 -8.83 4.08 15.42
CA LEU A 4 -9.81 5.15 15.62
C LEU A 4 -10.91 5.09 14.54
N PHE A 5 -10.53 4.63 13.34
CA PHE A 5 -11.45 4.43 12.22
C PHE A 5 -12.39 3.24 12.39
N ASP A 6 -12.25 2.41 13.42
CA ASP A 6 -13.22 1.34 13.73
C ASP A 6 -14.45 1.90 14.45
N ASN A 7 -14.31 3.04 15.13
CA ASN A 7 -15.37 3.69 15.89
C ASN A 7 -16.36 4.45 15.01
N ILE A 8 -17.47 4.92 15.61
CA ILE A 8 -18.42 5.80 14.95
C ILE A 8 -17.78 7.19 14.83
N ILE A 9 -17.60 7.67 13.60
CA ILE A 9 -17.07 9.01 13.32
C ILE A 9 -18.25 9.96 13.12
N ILE A 10 -18.23 11.09 13.84
CA ILE A 10 -19.25 12.15 13.74
C ILE A 10 -18.65 13.33 12.97
N CYS A 11 -19.40 13.86 12.02
CA CYS A 11 -19.00 15.04 11.27
C CYS A 11 -19.04 16.29 12.18
N LYS A 12 -17.95 17.05 12.22
CA LYS A 12 -17.83 18.26 13.05
C LYS A 12 -18.86 19.34 12.72
N ASP A 13 -19.21 19.52 11.44
CA ASP A 13 -20.09 20.65 11.06
C ASP A 13 -21.59 20.36 11.16
N CYS A 14 -22.00 19.10 11.01
CA CYS A 14 -23.42 18.75 10.96
C CYS A 14 -23.88 17.80 12.07
N GLY A 15 -22.95 17.28 12.88
CA GLY A 15 -23.23 16.34 13.97
C GLY A 15 -23.76 14.98 13.51
N LYS A 16 -23.86 14.72 12.19
CA LYS A 16 -24.32 13.43 11.66
C LYS A 16 -23.18 12.41 11.60
N ARG A 17 -23.55 11.13 11.73
CA ARG A 17 -22.62 10.00 11.56
C ARG A 17 -22.09 9.95 10.14
N MET A 18 -20.77 9.82 9.99
CA MET A 18 -20.11 9.66 8.70
C MET A 18 -20.15 8.20 8.27
N LYS A 19 -20.26 7.96 6.95
CA LYS A 19 -20.16 6.62 6.35
C LYS A 19 -18.71 6.34 6.00
N LYS A 20 -18.28 5.10 6.20
CA LYS A 20 -16.93 4.64 5.86
C LYS A 20 -16.95 4.06 4.45
N ALA A 21 -15.90 4.32 3.69
CA ALA A 21 -15.69 3.80 2.36
C ALA A 21 -14.19 3.66 2.08
N GLU A 22 -13.87 3.06 0.96
CA GLU A 22 -12.50 2.77 0.55
C GLU A 22 -12.33 3.15 -0.92
N ILE A 23 -11.16 3.70 -1.25
CA ILE A 23 -10.76 3.97 -2.62
C ILE A 23 -9.41 3.33 -2.89
N VAL A 24 -9.29 2.63 -4.01
CA VAL A 24 -8.02 2.05 -4.45
C VAL A 24 -7.31 3.03 -5.37
N ARG A 25 -6.09 3.45 -5.02
CA ARG A 25 -5.24 4.31 -5.85
C ARG A 25 -3.86 3.68 -6.04
N ASN A 26 -3.45 3.45 -7.28
CA ASN A 26 -2.19 2.79 -7.61
C ASN A 26 -2.01 1.43 -6.89
N GLY A 27 -3.10 0.67 -6.76
CA GLY A 27 -3.10 -0.60 -6.03
C GLY A 27 -3.06 -0.49 -4.51
N ILE A 28 -3.02 0.73 -3.94
CA ILE A 28 -3.04 0.96 -2.50
C ILE A 28 -4.48 1.32 -2.07
N PRO A 29 -5.07 0.55 -1.13
CA PRO A 29 -6.35 0.89 -0.54
C PRO A 29 -6.21 2.07 0.42
N ILE A 30 -7.09 3.05 0.30
CA ILE A 30 -7.14 4.22 1.18
C ILE A 30 -8.53 4.29 1.80
N ARG A 31 -8.60 4.15 3.12
CA ARG A 31 -9.86 4.27 3.86
C ARG A 31 -10.21 5.74 4.05
N TYR A 32 -11.50 6.05 3.94
CA TYR A 32 -12.02 7.38 4.24
C TYR A 32 -13.43 7.32 4.86
N ALA A 33 -13.74 8.32 5.67
CA ALA A 33 -15.07 8.59 6.15
C ALA A 33 -15.63 9.78 5.37
N PHE A 34 -16.90 9.74 4.97
CA PHE A 34 -17.56 10.85 4.29
C PHE A 34 -18.90 11.20 4.94
N CYS A 35 -19.25 12.47 4.92
CA CYS A 35 -20.55 12.95 5.35
C CYS A 35 -21.47 13.14 4.14
N GLU A 36 -22.64 12.50 4.15
CA GLU A 36 -23.64 12.65 3.07
C GLU A 36 -24.31 14.04 3.04
N LYS A 37 -24.34 14.74 4.18
CA LYS A 37 -25.02 16.05 4.27
C LYS A 37 -24.16 17.20 3.76
N CYS A 38 -22.88 17.24 4.14
CA CYS A 38 -21.97 18.34 3.77
C CYS A 38 -20.91 17.96 2.74
N GLY A 39 -20.80 16.68 2.35
CA GLY A 39 -19.85 16.20 1.36
C GLY A 39 -18.39 16.11 1.83
N LYS A 40 -18.07 16.47 3.09
CA LYS A 40 -16.71 16.40 3.62
C LYS A 40 -16.20 14.96 3.69
N LYS A 41 -14.91 14.78 3.40
CA LYS A 41 -14.20 13.50 3.40
C LYS A 41 -12.99 13.59 4.32
N GLU A 42 -12.86 12.64 5.23
CA GLU A 42 -11.75 12.49 6.17
C GLU A 42 -11.04 11.18 5.85
N TYR A 43 -9.79 11.25 5.42
CA TYR A 43 -9.00 10.09 5.01
C TYR A 43 -8.19 9.55 6.18
N HIS A 44 -7.94 8.24 6.20
CA HIS A 44 -7.14 7.62 7.25
C HIS A 44 -5.68 8.11 7.19
N PRO A 45 -5.12 8.70 8.28
CA PRO A 45 -3.81 9.35 8.24
C PRO A 45 -2.68 8.40 7.84
N LEU A 46 -2.62 7.19 8.41
CA LEU A 46 -1.59 6.20 8.07
C LEU A 46 -1.69 5.73 6.60
N ASP A 47 -2.90 5.67 6.02
CA ASP A 47 -3.08 5.22 4.66
C ASP A 47 -2.60 6.31 3.68
N ILE A 48 -2.83 7.59 4.02
CA ILE A 48 -2.30 8.75 3.28
C ILE A 48 -0.78 8.81 3.37
N GLU A 49 -0.20 8.65 4.57
CA GLU A 49 1.25 8.65 4.76
C GLU A 49 1.91 7.55 3.93
N ARG A 50 1.36 6.33 3.97
CA ARG A 50 1.84 5.22 3.14
C ARG A 50 1.72 5.52 1.64
N TYR A 51 0.62 6.13 1.21
CA TYR A 51 0.45 6.54 -0.19
C TYR A 51 1.49 7.59 -0.59
N LYS A 52 1.79 8.57 0.29
CA LYS A 52 2.83 9.57 0.04
C LYS A 52 4.22 8.93 -0.07
N GLU A 53 4.55 8.00 0.82
CA GLU A 53 5.79 7.23 0.76
C GLU A 53 5.93 6.47 -0.57
N PHE A 54 4.86 5.80 -1.02
CA PHE A 54 4.84 5.14 -2.32
C PHE A 54 5.15 6.11 -3.47
N GLN A 55 4.52 7.29 -3.48
CA GLN A 55 4.77 8.29 -4.54
C GLN A 55 6.22 8.75 -4.56
N GLN A 56 6.83 8.94 -3.38
CA GLN A 56 8.24 9.32 -3.27
C GLN A 56 9.17 8.22 -3.80
N LEU A 57 8.93 6.96 -3.41
CA LEU A 57 9.72 5.82 -3.88
C LEU A 57 9.57 5.60 -5.39
N LYS A 58 8.35 5.77 -5.92
CA LYS A 58 8.06 5.63 -7.36
C LYS A 58 8.84 6.63 -8.22
N GLN A 59 9.06 7.85 -7.73
CA GLN A 59 9.77 8.90 -8.47
C GLN A 59 11.29 8.82 -8.34
N ARG A 60 11.80 8.04 -7.38
CA ARG A 60 13.23 7.98 -7.06
C ARG A 60 13.93 6.90 -7.90
N PRO A 61 14.92 7.25 -8.74
CA PRO A 61 15.78 6.25 -9.37
C PRO A 61 16.74 5.66 -8.33
N PHE A 62 16.84 4.33 -8.31
CA PHE A 62 17.82 3.62 -7.49
C PHE A 62 18.98 3.15 -8.35
N ARG A 63 20.18 3.68 -8.10
CA ARG A 63 21.41 3.22 -8.76
C ARG A 63 22.09 2.17 -7.88
N VAL A 64 22.11 0.94 -8.36
CA VAL A 64 22.66 -0.22 -7.64
C VAL A 64 23.77 -0.86 -8.48
N LYS A 65 24.74 -1.47 -7.81
CA LYS A 65 25.85 -2.16 -8.49
C LYS A 65 25.46 -3.62 -8.76
N LEU A 66 25.83 -4.10 -9.93
CA LEU A 66 25.78 -5.53 -10.23
C LEU A 66 26.96 -6.24 -9.56
N ARG A 67 26.72 -7.43 -9.02
CA ARG A 67 27.75 -8.31 -8.46
C ARG A 67 27.68 -9.66 -9.16
N MET A 68 28.81 -10.20 -9.57
CA MET A 68 28.91 -11.56 -10.12
C MET A 68 28.76 -12.59 -8.99
N VAL A 69 27.93 -13.61 -9.20
CA VAL A 69 27.69 -14.73 -8.28
C VAL A 69 27.61 -16.03 -9.10
N GLY A 70 28.70 -16.81 -9.10
CA GLY A 70 28.80 -17.98 -9.98
C GLY A 70 28.64 -17.57 -11.45
N ASN A 71 27.68 -18.18 -12.15
CA ASN A 71 27.36 -17.89 -13.56
C ASN A 71 26.27 -16.82 -13.76
N SER A 72 25.89 -16.07 -12.71
CA SER A 72 24.85 -15.05 -12.78
C SER A 72 25.29 -13.71 -12.19
N TYR A 73 24.48 -12.68 -12.44
CA TYR A 73 24.61 -11.39 -11.78
C TYR A 73 23.52 -11.23 -10.73
N ALA A 74 23.89 -10.75 -9.56
CA ALA A 74 23.00 -10.33 -8.51
C ALA A 74 22.89 -8.80 -8.50
N VAL A 75 21.66 -8.32 -8.31
CA VAL A 75 21.35 -6.92 -8.04
C VAL A 75 20.78 -6.81 -6.63
N SER A 76 21.32 -5.89 -5.83
CA SER A 76 20.80 -5.65 -4.48
C SER A 76 19.56 -4.77 -4.55
N ILE A 77 18.42 -5.25 -4.03
CA ILE A 77 17.21 -4.44 -3.91
C ILE A 77 17.38 -3.52 -2.68
N PRO A 78 17.28 -2.18 -2.84
CA PRO A 78 17.39 -1.24 -1.73
C PRO A 78 16.37 -1.53 -0.63
N ARG A 79 16.82 -1.47 0.63
CA ARG A 79 16.00 -1.78 1.80
C ARG A 79 14.70 -0.96 1.87
N GLN A 80 14.69 0.27 1.38
CA GLN A 80 13.49 1.12 1.35
C GLN A 80 12.34 0.51 0.53
N ILE A 81 12.65 -0.17 -0.57
CA ILE A 81 11.64 -0.87 -1.39
C ILE A 81 11.05 -2.03 -0.59
N ILE A 82 11.92 -2.80 0.08
CA ILE A 82 11.56 -3.93 0.93
C ILE A 82 10.72 -3.48 2.13
N ASP A 83 11.12 -2.40 2.80
CA ASP A 83 10.46 -1.86 3.98
C ASP A 83 9.05 -1.31 3.65
N PHE A 84 8.84 -0.73 2.46
CA PHE A 84 7.51 -0.30 1.99
C PHE A 84 6.47 -1.43 1.94
N PHE A 85 6.94 -2.65 1.65
CA PHE A 85 6.11 -3.86 1.59
C PHE A 85 5.90 -4.55 2.96
N SER A 86 6.60 -4.13 4.03
CA SER A 86 6.65 -4.70 5.40
C SER A 86 5.43 -5.55 5.86
N ASP A 87 5.55 -6.74 6.48
CA ASP A 87 6.64 -7.45 7.18
C ASP A 87 7.72 -8.07 6.27
N ALA A 88 8.98 -7.61 6.37
CA ALA A 88 10.12 -8.16 5.62
C ALA A 88 10.37 -9.67 5.83
N LYS A 89 9.82 -10.26 6.90
CA LYS A 89 9.89 -11.70 7.18
C LYS A 89 9.01 -12.57 6.27
N LYS A 90 8.16 -11.98 5.41
CA LYS A 90 7.27 -12.69 4.48
C LYS A 90 7.29 -12.12 3.06
N LEU A 91 8.30 -11.32 2.72
CA LEU A 91 8.60 -11.06 1.32
C LEU A 91 8.84 -12.41 0.65
N THR A 92 8.20 -12.58 -0.49
CA THR A 92 8.19 -13.82 -1.26
C THR A 92 9.58 -14.41 -1.38
N GLU A 93 9.69 -15.74 -1.29
CA GLU A 93 10.93 -16.46 -1.60
C GLU A 93 11.39 -16.20 -3.05
N GLU A 94 10.47 -15.72 -3.90
CA GLU A 94 10.64 -15.56 -5.34
C GLU A 94 10.11 -14.20 -5.81
N VAL A 95 10.85 -13.55 -6.70
CA VAL A 95 10.48 -12.34 -7.44
C VAL A 95 10.52 -12.72 -8.91
N GLU A 96 9.45 -12.40 -9.65
CA GLU A 96 9.43 -12.64 -11.09
C GLU A 96 10.19 -11.52 -11.81
N MET A 97 10.99 -11.88 -12.80
CA MET A 97 11.78 -10.94 -13.59
C MET A 97 11.56 -11.20 -15.08
N GLN A 98 11.19 -10.15 -15.81
CA GLN A 98 10.97 -10.22 -17.25
C GLN A 98 11.48 -8.96 -17.97
N PHE A 99 11.92 -9.12 -19.21
CA PHE A 99 12.17 -7.98 -20.09
C PHE A 99 10.84 -7.34 -20.48
N THR A 100 10.72 -6.04 -20.29
CA THR A 100 9.60 -5.25 -20.81
C THR A 100 9.99 -4.53 -22.09
N GLU A 101 11.26 -4.11 -22.19
CA GLU A 101 11.87 -3.50 -23.37
C GLU A 101 13.33 -3.98 -23.47
N PHE A 102 14.01 -3.67 -24.57
CA PHE A 102 15.39 -4.13 -24.83
C PHE A 102 16.37 -3.82 -23.68
N ASP A 103 16.19 -2.67 -23.02
CA ASP A 103 17.04 -2.18 -21.94
C ASP A 103 16.32 -2.12 -20.57
N LYS A 104 15.09 -2.64 -20.48
CA LYS A 104 14.27 -2.59 -19.26
C LYS A 104 13.87 -3.96 -18.78
N LEU A 105 14.25 -4.22 -17.53
CA LEU A 105 13.74 -5.34 -16.75
C LEU A 105 12.68 -4.85 -15.78
N MET A 106 11.60 -5.60 -15.69
CA MET A 106 10.58 -5.43 -14.67
C MET A 106 10.71 -6.55 -13.65
N LEU A 107 10.71 -6.16 -12.37
CA LEU A 107 10.59 -7.07 -11.24
C LEU A 107 9.16 -7.00 -10.70
N THR A 108 8.52 -8.15 -10.56
CA THR A 108 7.16 -8.28 -10.06
C THR A 108 7.16 -9.08 -8.76
N PHE A 109 6.62 -8.47 -7.69
CA PHE A 109 6.50 -9.09 -6.37
C PHE A 109 5.11 -9.72 -6.22
N HIS A 110 5.06 -11.01 -5.90
CA HIS A 110 3.81 -11.79 -5.86
C HIS A 110 3.10 -11.83 -4.48
N GLU A 111 1.87 -12.31 -4.50
CA GLU A 111 0.73 -12.04 -3.59
C GLU A 111 0.90 -12.31 -2.08
N LYS A 112 1.93 -13.02 -1.60
CA LYS A 112 2.18 -13.20 -0.14
C LYS A 112 2.35 -11.84 0.58
N VAL A 113 2.72 -10.80 -0.15
CA VAL A 113 2.84 -9.40 0.30
C VAL A 113 1.49 -8.68 0.37
N HIS A 114 0.60 -8.91 -0.61
CA HIS A 114 -0.68 -8.20 -0.70
C HIS A 114 -1.66 -8.64 0.39
N GLN A 115 -1.84 -9.96 0.62
CA GLN A 115 -2.93 -10.46 1.47
C GLN A 115 -2.93 -9.94 2.92
N LYS A 116 -1.81 -9.51 3.49
CA LYS A 116 -1.78 -8.93 4.85
C LYS A 116 -2.12 -7.45 4.93
N ILE A 117 -1.84 -6.69 3.86
CA ILE A 117 -2.25 -5.28 3.76
C ILE A 117 -3.79 -5.21 3.73
N PHE A 118 -4.43 -6.17 3.05
CA PHE A 118 -5.89 -6.22 2.87
C PHE A 118 -6.64 -7.02 3.96
N LYS A 119 -6.00 -7.95 4.70
CA LYS A 119 -6.69 -8.77 5.72
C LYS A 119 -6.90 -8.09 7.09
N LYS A 120 -6.36 -6.88 7.34
CA LYS A 120 -6.56 -6.19 8.62
C LYS A 120 -7.87 -5.40 8.73
N ASN A 121 -8.60 -5.17 7.63
CA ASN A 121 -9.87 -4.46 7.67
C ASN A 121 -10.94 -5.32 6.98
N LYS A 122 -11.65 -6.11 7.78
CA LYS A 122 -12.88 -6.79 7.33
C LYS A 122 -13.81 -5.74 6.71
N PRO A 123 -14.51 -6.06 5.61
CA PRO A 123 -15.53 -5.17 5.08
C PRO A 123 -16.58 -4.93 6.18
N PHE A 124 -17.01 -3.67 6.31
CA PHE A 124 -18.28 -3.34 6.96
C PHE A 124 -19.39 -4.08 6.20
N ARG A 125 -19.64 -5.34 6.59
CA ARG A 125 -20.83 -6.08 6.19
C ARG A 125 -22.00 -5.39 6.87
N ASN A 126 -22.73 -4.58 6.11
CA ASN A 126 -24.13 -4.33 6.44
C ASN A 126 -24.85 -5.68 6.36
N LYS A 127 -25.17 -6.27 7.52
CA LYS A 127 -26.29 -7.20 7.60
C LYS A 127 -27.54 -6.35 7.47
N ILE A 128 -28.24 -6.50 6.35
CA ILE A 128 -29.67 -6.19 6.25
C ILE A 128 -30.40 -7.25 7.08
#